data_AF-A0A8T4NI58-F1
#
_entry.id   AF-A0A8T4NI58-F1
#
_cell.length_a   1.000
_cell.length_b   1.000
_cell.length_c   1.000
_cell.angle_alpha   90.00
_cell.angle_beta   90.00
_cell.angle_gamma   90.00
#
_symmetry.space_group_name_H-M   'P 1'
#
loop_
_entity.id
_entity.type
_entity.pdbx_description
1 polymer ?
#
loop_
_entity_poly.entity_id
_entity_poly.type
_entity_poly.pdbx_seq_one_letter_code
_entity_poly.pdbx_strand_id
1 'polypeptide(L)'
;MNETDYPWDLKEKQSLKGTYGFVDFSEDFLEVYRNKRTRVINELENGVTRDFDEEVYCEEELKSGGEFEIKRIIFQLYFVLENGDDFSKEELRHFFRILKKADLKVLKKSYDKNFINLSKEEEELRYYCYFSLVLGMYAKRKGKGYLQALSTMLKLNDFIIARRDTGSGVDLVLKKALILENELVDLVLGDVSKLERGEPENKKENCEKRVVENLGMFLQATHRSKAYLQNLIRHGLYPNYVILLEDPDKPSENLDSLPKSSSDILFNPAISEKKSLEDAGIPYEVVIANSCNDLNVVEAVGNRSEDYFVFSGRGILKEIFNAGKKIIHVHPGKLPEYRGSTCPYYSTLANDGWWCTSFIMMPEIDQGEIISQKKFPLPFGDIDPTRIYDPFTRSEALVESVLQLADSGMVKTSKQNLDEGVDYYVIHPVLEFIAKESYKRF
;
A
#
# COMPACT_ATOMS: atom_id res chain seq x y z
N MET A 1 -11.67 22.63 -0.98
CA MET A 1 -11.25 22.48 0.43
C MET A 1 -10.47 23.73 0.75
N ASN A 2 -10.85 24.45 1.80
CA ASN A 2 -10.08 25.60 2.29
C ASN A 2 -8.74 25.13 2.87
N GLU A 3 -7.79 26.05 2.86
CA GLU A 3 -6.40 25.98 3.29
C GLU A 3 -6.16 25.29 4.65
N THR A 4 -5.17 24.38 4.68
CA THR A 4 -4.21 24.16 5.79
C THR A 4 -4.61 23.43 7.08
N ASP A 5 -5.47 22.41 7.04
CA ASP A 5 -5.53 21.46 8.17
C ASP A 5 -4.85 20.13 7.82
N TYR A 6 -3.77 19.83 8.53
CA TYR A 6 -3.13 18.52 8.50
C TYR A 6 -4.16 17.44 8.88
N PRO A 7 -4.40 16.43 8.01
CA PRO A 7 -5.71 16.25 7.40
C PRO A 7 -6.61 15.29 8.19
N TRP A 8 -6.35 15.12 9.48
CA TRP A 8 -7.04 14.16 10.34
C TRP A 8 -7.44 14.80 11.66
N ASP A 9 -8.02 16.00 11.62
CA ASP A 9 -9.03 16.28 12.63
C ASP A 9 -10.18 15.27 12.43
N LEU A 10 -10.17 14.20 13.22
CA LEU A 10 -11.16 13.12 13.17
C LEU A 10 -12.60 13.66 13.37
N LYS A 11 -12.76 14.90 13.85
CA LYS A 11 -14.07 15.55 14.01
C LYS A 11 -14.71 15.95 12.67
N GLU A 12 -13.94 16.23 11.62
CA GLU A 12 -14.47 16.78 10.36
C GLU A 12 -14.78 15.73 9.28
N LYS A 13 -14.24 14.51 9.36
CA LYS A 13 -14.30 13.53 8.26
C LYS A 13 -15.45 12.52 8.30
N GLN A 14 -16.52 12.75 9.07
CA GLN A 14 -17.72 11.89 9.06
C GLN A 14 -18.38 11.74 7.65
N SER A 15 -18.04 12.61 6.69
CA SER A 15 -18.60 12.60 5.33
C SER A 15 -17.80 11.81 4.30
N LEU A 16 -16.49 11.58 4.46
CA LEU A 16 -15.63 10.97 3.43
C LEU A 16 -15.68 9.42 3.49
N LYS A 17 -16.07 8.77 2.38
CA LYS A 17 -15.98 7.30 2.23
C LYS A 17 -14.55 6.92 1.85
N GLY A 18 -13.82 6.22 2.73
CA GLY A 18 -12.61 5.48 2.35
C GLY A 18 -11.43 5.59 3.31
N THR A 19 -10.64 4.51 3.37
CA THR A 19 -9.26 4.47 3.91
C THR A 19 -8.38 5.53 3.27
N TYR A 20 -7.31 5.98 3.95
CA TYR A 20 -6.15 6.73 3.43
C TYR A 20 -6.11 6.76 1.89
N GLY A 21 -6.88 7.68 1.30
CA GLY A 21 -6.92 7.85 -0.14
C GLY A 21 -5.67 8.58 -0.55
N PHE A 22 -5.23 8.40 -1.79
CA PHE A 22 -4.19 9.24 -2.38
C PHE A 22 -4.70 10.68 -2.39
N VAL A 23 -4.22 11.50 -1.45
CA VAL A 23 -4.60 12.91 -1.32
C VAL A 23 -3.56 13.76 -2.07
N ASP A 24 -4.03 14.77 -2.78
CA ASP A 24 -3.17 15.83 -3.29
C ASP A 24 -2.79 16.73 -2.11
N PHE A 25 -1.51 16.69 -1.75
CA PHE A 25 -0.98 17.45 -0.62
C PHE A 25 -0.57 18.85 -1.08
N SER A 26 -0.85 19.86 -0.25
CA SER A 26 -0.31 21.20 -0.43
C SER A 26 1.20 21.22 -0.20
N GLU A 27 1.90 22.22 -0.75
CA GLU A 27 3.36 22.35 -0.62
C GLU A 27 3.82 22.54 0.84
N ASP A 28 2.97 23.15 1.67
CA ASP A 28 3.20 23.41 3.09
C ASP A 28 2.81 22.24 4.01
N PHE A 29 2.41 21.09 3.45
CA PHE A 29 1.86 19.97 4.22
C PHE A 29 2.77 19.51 5.38
N LEU A 30 4.09 19.41 5.16
CA LEU A 30 5.04 19.04 6.23
C LEU A 30 5.20 20.13 7.28
N GLU A 31 5.06 21.41 6.92
CA GLU A 31 5.10 22.51 7.87
C GLU A 31 3.86 22.46 8.78
N VAL A 32 2.68 22.28 8.21
CA VAL A 32 1.43 22.14 8.97
C VAL A 32 1.49 20.92 9.91
N TYR A 33 1.99 19.78 9.42
CA TYR A 33 2.26 18.59 10.24
C TYR A 33 3.14 18.92 11.45
N ARG A 34 4.30 19.52 11.21
CA ARG A 34 5.29 19.84 12.25
C ARG A 34 4.72 20.80 13.28
N ASN A 35 4.04 21.86 12.83
CA ASN A 35 3.41 22.84 13.72
C ASN A 35 2.38 22.18 14.64
N LYS A 36 1.56 21.24 14.11
CA LYS A 36 0.60 20.48 14.91
C LYS A 36 1.28 19.60 15.95
N ARG A 37 2.36 18.89 15.59
CA ARG A 37 3.12 18.06 16.54
C ARG A 37 3.79 18.89 17.62
N THR A 38 4.47 19.97 17.25
CA THR A 38 5.12 20.89 18.20
C THR A 38 4.11 21.47 19.18
N ARG A 39 2.93 21.89 18.71
CA ARG A 39 1.86 22.38 19.57
C ARG A 39 1.46 21.33 20.62
N VAL A 40 1.20 20.09 20.20
CA VAL A 40 0.81 19.01 21.13
C VAL A 40 1.92 18.72 22.13
N ILE A 41 3.19 18.69 21.69
CA ILE A 41 4.34 18.51 22.58
C ILE A 41 4.40 19.63 23.64
N ASN A 42 4.21 20.89 23.25
CA ASN A 42 4.19 22.02 24.18
C ASN A 42 2.99 21.97 25.14
N GLU A 43 1.83 21.50 24.68
CA GLU A 43 0.66 21.29 25.54
C GLU A 43 0.92 20.18 26.59
N LEU A 44 1.71 19.16 26.24
CA LEU A 44 2.15 18.09 27.16
C LEU A 44 3.16 18.59 28.20
N GLU A 45 3.95 19.62 27.90
CA GLU A 45 4.93 20.21 28.83
C GLU A 45 4.30 21.00 29.98
N ASN A 46 3.11 21.55 29.77
CA ASN A 46 2.41 22.37 30.76
C ASN A 46 1.49 21.55 31.69
N GLY A 47 1.32 20.25 31.44
CA GLY A 47 0.55 19.32 32.27
C GLY A 47 1.39 18.77 33.43
N VAL A 48 0.79 18.63 34.62
CA VAL A 48 1.47 18.06 35.80
C VAL A 48 1.93 16.64 35.48
N THR A 49 3.24 16.46 35.35
CA THR A 49 3.90 15.16 35.15
C THR A 49 3.70 14.30 36.39
N ARG A 50 2.89 13.25 36.30
CA ARG A 50 3.06 12.10 37.19
C ARG A 50 3.87 11.06 36.44
N ASP A 51 5.07 10.78 36.94
CA ASP A 51 5.74 9.52 36.63
C ASP A 51 4.81 8.40 37.10
N PHE A 52 4.46 7.51 36.19
CA PHE A 52 3.67 6.34 36.52
C PHE A 52 4.64 5.26 36.98
N ASP A 53 4.39 4.68 38.16
CA ASP A 53 5.20 3.58 38.68
C ASP A 53 5.28 2.44 37.65
N GLU A 54 6.51 2.15 37.22
CA GLU A 54 6.88 1.09 36.28
C GLU A 54 6.60 -0.32 36.85
N GLU A 55 6.38 -0.43 38.16
CA GLU A 55 6.34 -1.69 38.91
C GLU A 55 5.03 -2.50 38.76
N VAL A 56 3.93 -1.91 38.27
CA VAL A 56 2.58 -2.50 38.46
C VAL A 56 2.26 -3.72 37.58
N TYR A 57 3.03 -4.01 36.52
CA TYR A 57 2.69 -5.11 35.58
C TYR A 57 3.62 -6.33 35.61
N CYS A 58 4.58 -6.39 36.54
CA CYS A 58 5.51 -7.52 36.62
C CYS A 58 4.95 -8.79 37.28
N GLU A 59 3.82 -8.75 38.02
CA GLU A 59 3.52 -9.82 39.00
C GLU A 59 2.27 -10.71 38.81
N GLU A 60 1.39 -10.54 37.80
CA GLU A 60 0.22 -11.43 37.68
C GLU A 60 0.39 -12.62 36.71
N GLU A 61 0.07 -13.82 37.22
CA GLU A 61 0.17 -15.11 36.54
C GLU A 61 -0.68 -15.22 35.26
N LEU A 62 -0.14 -15.98 34.29
CA LEU A 62 -0.70 -16.23 32.95
C LEU A 62 -2.08 -16.89 33.00
N LYS A 63 -3.14 -16.17 32.63
CA LYS A 63 -4.36 -16.75 32.08
C LYS A 63 -4.35 -16.54 30.56
N SER A 64 -4.31 -17.64 29.81
CA SER A 64 -4.09 -17.66 28.36
C SER A 64 -5.27 -17.09 27.55
N GLY A 65 -4.95 -16.28 26.53
CA GLY A 65 -5.84 -15.91 25.42
C GLY A 65 -6.74 -14.71 25.67
N GLY A 66 -6.33 -13.52 25.22
CA GLY A 66 -7.15 -12.31 25.28
C GLY A 66 -6.40 -11.00 24.94
N GLU A 67 -7.10 -9.86 25.09
CA GLU A 67 -6.55 -8.50 24.96
C GLU A 67 -5.45 -8.20 26.01
N PHE A 68 -5.57 -8.80 27.19
CA PHE A 68 -4.58 -8.75 28.28
C PHE A 68 -3.19 -9.28 27.86
N GLU A 69 -3.14 -10.33 27.04
CA GLU A 69 -1.89 -10.90 26.52
C GLU A 69 -1.15 -9.90 25.62
N ILE A 70 -1.88 -9.11 24.82
CA ILE A 70 -1.29 -8.12 23.91
C ILE A 70 -0.68 -6.96 24.70
N LYS A 71 -1.39 -6.47 25.72
CA LYS A 71 -0.88 -5.39 26.60
C LYS A 71 0.45 -5.78 27.24
N ARG A 72 0.51 -6.97 27.85
CA ARG A 72 1.73 -7.49 28.47
C ARG A 72 2.88 -7.67 27.47
N ILE A 73 2.63 -8.22 26.28
CA ILE A 73 3.66 -8.37 25.25
C ILE A 73 4.24 -7.00 24.88
N ILE A 74 3.43 -5.95 24.76
CA ILE A 74 3.93 -4.62 24.39
C ILE A 74 4.87 -4.05 25.47
N PHE A 75 4.54 -4.20 26.75
CA PHE A 75 5.45 -3.82 27.82
C PHE A 75 6.75 -4.63 27.81
N GLN A 76 6.69 -5.94 27.55
CA GLN A 76 7.89 -6.76 27.40
C GLN A 76 8.77 -6.27 26.24
N LEU A 77 8.18 -6.01 25.07
CA LEU A 77 8.91 -5.47 23.91
C LEU A 77 9.50 -4.09 24.22
N TYR A 78 8.81 -3.25 24.99
CA TYR A 78 9.34 -1.96 25.43
C TYR A 78 10.61 -2.11 26.26
N PHE A 79 10.60 -2.93 27.31
CA PHE A 79 11.76 -3.12 28.17
C PHE A 79 12.95 -3.74 27.42
N VAL A 80 12.71 -4.67 26.49
CA VAL A 80 13.78 -5.22 25.63
C VAL A 80 14.46 -4.09 24.84
N LEU A 81 13.67 -3.21 24.21
CA LEU A 81 14.24 -2.11 23.43
C LEU A 81 14.91 -1.03 24.31
N GLU A 82 14.37 -0.78 25.51
CA GLU A 82 14.89 0.20 26.48
C GLU A 82 16.24 -0.22 27.05
N ASN A 83 16.43 -1.51 27.30
CA ASN A 83 17.72 -2.08 27.69
C ASN A 83 18.76 -2.09 26.55
N GLY A 84 18.36 -1.71 25.33
CA GLY A 84 19.22 -1.71 24.15
C GLY A 84 19.35 -3.06 23.44
N ASP A 85 18.57 -4.07 23.85
CA ASP A 85 18.63 -5.43 23.31
C ASP A 85 17.81 -5.60 22.03
N ASP A 86 18.21 -6.53 21.15
CA ASP A 86 17.43 -6.95 19.97
C ASP A 86 16.33 -7.95 20.30
N PHE A 87 15.23 -7.86 19.56
CA PHE A 87 14.16 -8.85 19.64
C PHE A 87 14.68 -10.23 19.22
N SER A 88 14.40 -11.23 20.05
CA SER A 88 14.47 -12.63 19.68
C SER A 88 13.53 -12.94 18.50
N LYS A 89 13.74 -14.11 17.87
CA LYS A 89 12.85 -14.57 16.78
C LYS A 89 11.38 -14.69 17.22
N GLU A 90 11.13 -15.01 18.49
CA GLU A 90 9.77 -15.11 19.02
C GLU A 90 9.14 -13.73 19.25
N GLU A 91 9.88 -12.80 19.83
CA GLU A 91 9.46 -11.41 20.01
C GLU A 91 9.19 -10.73 18.66
N LEU A 92 10.03 -10.95 17.65
CA LEU A 92 9.78 -10.46 16.28
C LEU A 92 8.46 -11.02 15.72
N ARG A 93 8.19 -12.31 15.89
CA ARG A 93 6.92 -12.92 15.45
C ARG A 93 5.73 -12.29 16.16
N HIS A 94 5.81 -12.07 17.47
CA HIS A 94 4.77 -11.39 18.22
C HIS A 94 4.59 -9.94 17.79
N PHE A 95 5.69 -9.19 17.63
CA PHE A 95 5.70 -7.81 17.17
C PHE A 95 4.99 -7.68 15.81
N PHE A 96 5.39 -8.45 14.79
CA PHE A 96 4.75 -8.40 13.48
C PHE A 96 3.28 -8.86 13.51
N ARG A 97 2.92 -9.80 14.39
CA ARG A 97 1.51 -10.20 14.62
C ARG A 97 0.68 -9.04 15.19
N ILE A 98 1.24 -8.29 16.14
CA ILE A 98 0.58 -7.13 16.76
C ILE A 98 0.48 -5.98 15.75
N LEU A 99 1.57 -5.68 15.04
CA LEU A 99 1.63 -4.69 13.96
C LEU A 99 0.52 -4.91 12.93
N LYS A 100 0.42 -6.15 12.41
CA LYS A 100 -0.65 -6.56 11.48
C LYS A 100 -2.05 -6.35 12.05
N LYS A 101 -2.29 -6.72 13.31
CA LYS A 101 -3.60 -6.51 13.96
C LYS A 101 -3.91 -5.02 14.12
N ALA A 102 -2.93 -4.21 14.52
CA ALA A 102 -3.10 -2.78 14.73
C ALA A 102 -3.49 -2.07 13.42
N ASP A 103 -2.75 -2.29 12.33
CA ASP A 103 -3.08 -1.68 11.04
C ASP A 103 -4.42 -2.18 10.47
N LEU A 104 -4.66 -3.50 10.47
CA LEU A 104 -5.85 -4.07 9.83
C LEU A 104 -7.15 -3.88 10.60
N LYS A 105 -7.10 -3.97 11.95
CA LYS A 105 -8.31 -4.03 12.78
C LYS A 105 -8.54 -2.77 13.60
N VAL A 106 -7.50 -2.22 14.21
CA VAL A 106 -7.65 -1.13 15.19
C VAL A 106 -7.68 0.19 14.44
N LEU A 107 -6.62 0.49 13.71
CA LEU A 107 -6.47 1.76 13.02
C LEU A 107 -7.46 1.86 11.85
N LYS A 108 -7.54 0.87 10.97
CA LYS A 108 -8.49 0.91 9.83
C LYS A 108 -9.96 1.08 10.25
N LYS A 109 -10.40 0.45 11.35
CA LYS A 109 -11.76 0.67 11.90
C LYS A 109 -11.90 2.05 12.56
N SER A 110 -10.83 2.55 13.16
CA SER A 110 -10.79 3.89 13.76
C SER A 110 -10.86 5.01 12.73
N TYR A 111 -10.64 4.70 11.45
CA TYR A 111 -10.83 5.59 10.30
C TYR A 111 -12.09 5.24 9.47
N ASP A 112 -12.94 4.31 9.91
CA ASP A 112 -14.21 3.93 9.24
C ASP A 112 -15.39 4.77 9.77
N LYS A 113 -16.44 4.96 8.95
CA LYS A 113 -17.62 5.81 9.24
C LYS A 113 -18.44 5.36 10.44
N ASN A 114 -18.42 4.06 10.73
CA ASN A 114 -19.15 3.45 11.85
C ASN A 114 -18.20 3.24 13.02
N PHE A 115 -17.67 4.35 13.55
CA PHE A 115 -16.82 4.38 14.74
C PHE A 115 -17.36 3.43 15.81
N ILE A 116 -16.68 2.30 16.02
CA ILE A 116 -16.76 1.64 17.32
C ILE A 116 -15.78 2.41 18.19
N ASN A 117 -16.31 3.13 19.18
CA ASN A 117 -15.47 3.73 20.21
C ASN A 117 -14.66 2.61 20.88
N LEU A 118 -13.37 2.55 20.58
CA LEU A 118 -12.40 2.05 21.55
C LEU A 118 -12.55 2.91 22.81
N SER A 119 -12.55 2.28 23.97
CA SER A 119 -12.98 2.92 25.21
C SER A 119 -12.11 4.16 25.48
N LYS A 120 -12.70 5.21 26.05
CA LYS A 120 -11.94 6.37 26.55
C LYS A 120 -11.17 6.05 27.84
N GLU A 121 -11.08 4.78 28.22
CA GLU A 121 -10.46 4.37 29.47
C GLU A 121 -8.97 4.69 29.41
N GLU A 122 -8.47 5.40 30.42
CA GLU A 122 -7.09 5.87 30.53
C GLU A 122 -6.08 4.72 30.37
N GLU A 123 -6.44 3.52 30.81
CA GLU A 123 -5.64 2.30 30.67
C GLU A 123 -5.43 1.88 29.20
N GLU A 124 -6.44 2.07 28.34
CA GLU A 124 -6.35 1.71 26.91
C GLU A 124 -5.46 2.71 26.16
N LEU A 125 -5.59 4.01 26.45
CA LEU A 125 -4.73 5.05 25.88
C LEU A 125 -3.26 4.86 26.29
N ARG A 126 -3.01 4.45 27.54
CA ARG A 126 -1.65 4.14 28.03
C ARG A 126 -0.98 3.07 27.17
N TYR A 127 -1.69 1.98 26.91
CA TYR A 127 -1.22 0.89 26.06
C TYR A 127 -0.82 1.36 24.65
N TYR A 128 -1.66 2.19 24.02
CA TYR A 128 -1.37 2.72 22.70
C TYR A 128 -0.13 3.62 22.69
N CYS A 129 0.11 4.41 23.74
CA CYS A 129 1.31 5.24 23.84
C CYS A 129 2.59 4.39 23.97
N TYR A 130 2.58 3.36 24.81
CA TYR A 130 3.72 2.43 24.89
C TYR A 130 3.95 1.70 23.57
N PHE A 131 2.87 1.28 22.89
CA PHE A 131 3.03 0.65 21.59
C PHE A 131 3.62 1.61 20.55
N SER A 132 3.18 2.87 20.53
CA SER A 132 3.75 3.90 19.67
C SER A 132 5.25 4.09 19.92
N LEU A 133 5.65 4.12 21.20
CA LEU A 133 7.05 4.22 21.57
C LEU A 133 7.86 3.00 21.13
N VAL A 134 7.35 1.78 21.32
CA VAL A 134 7.97 0.53 20.83
C VAL A 134 8.15 0.58 19.31
N LEU A 135 7.12 1.02 18.57
CA LEU A 135 7.19 1.15 17.10
C LEU A 135 8.30 2.13 16.68
N GLY A 136 8.40 3.28 17.35
CA GLY A 136 9.45 4.26 17.09
C GLY A 136 10.85 3.73 17.42
N MET A 137 11.02 3.08 18.57
CA MET A 137 12.29 2.51 18.99
C MET A 137 12.75 1.40 18.04
N TYR A 138 11.83 0.54 17.61
CA TYR A 138 12.10 -0.46 16.57
C TYR A 138 12.46 0.21 15.25
N ALA A 139 11.70 1.21 14.82
CA ALA A 139 11.94 1.91 13.56
C ALA A 139 13.30 2.61 13.52
N LYS A 140 13.77 3.15 14.66
CA LYS A 140 15.09 3.78 14.81
C LYS A 140 16.26 2.86 14.47
N ARG A 141 16.07 1.54 14.62
CA ARG A 141 17.09 0.53 14.29
C ARG A 141 17.24 0.29 12.78
N LYS A 142 16.32 0.80 11.95
CA LYS A 142 16.29 0.64 10.48
C LYS A 142 16.40 -0.83 10.00
N GLY A 143 15.90 -1.77 10.80
CA GLY A 143 15.83 -3.18 10.45
C GLY A 143 14.67 -3.52 9.50
N LYS A 144 14.47 -4.81 9.23
CA LYS A 144 13.37 -5.30 8.38
C LYS A 144 12.01 -4.76 8.87
N GLY A 145 11.26 -4.11 7.97
CA GLY A 145 9.92 -3.58 8.26
C GLY A 145 9.88 -2.28 9.07
N TYR A 146 11.01 -1.57 9.25
CA TYR A 146 11.05 -0.31 10.01
C TYR A 146 10.08 0.76 9.48
N LEU A 147 9.92 0.88 8.15
CA LEU A 147 8.99 1.85 7.56
C LEU A 147 7.53 1.48 7.81
N GLN A 148 7.20 0.19 7.87
CA GLN A 148 5.87 -0.23 8.26
C GLN A 148 5.63 0.15 9.72
N ALA A 149 6.60 -0.09 10.62
CA ALA A 149 6.50 0.32 12.01
C ALA A 149 6.33 1.84 12.17
N LEU A 150 7.10 2.65 11.44
CA LEU A 150 6.97 4.11 11.44
C LEU A 150 5.61 4.57 10.88
N SER A 151 5.15 3.96 9.79
CA SER A 151 3.82 4.21 9.22
C SER A 151 2.73 3.94 10.26
N THR A 152 2.79 2.80 10.96
CA THR A 152 1.84 2.46 12.03
C THR A 152 1.93 3.42 13.21
N MET A 153 3.14 3.85 13.60
CA MET A 153 3.38 4.82 14.67
C MET A 153 2.68 6.14 14.39
N LEU A 154 2.84 6.69 13.17
CA LEU A 154 2.21 7.94 12.75
C LEU A 154 0.68 7.88 12.86
N LYS A 155 0.07 6.78 12.37
CA LYS A 155 -1.37 6.54 12.47
C LYS A 155 -1.83 6.43 13.93
N LEU A 156 -1.05 5.75 14.74
CA LEU A 156 -1.36 5.54 16.15
C LEU A 156 -1.28 6.85 16.95
N ASN A 157 -0.28 7.68 16.68
CA ASN A 157 -0.17 8.99 17.30
C ASN A 157 -1.29 9.94 16.86
N ASP A 158 -1.68 9.94 15.58
CA ASP A 158 -2.86 10.67 15.12
C ASP A 158 -4.13 10.22 15.87
N PHE A 159 -4.31 8.91 16.05
CA PHE A 159 -5.40 8.33 16.81
C PHE A 159 -5.41 8.77 18.28
N ILE A 160 -4.26 8.71 18.96
CA ILE A 160 -4.12 9.08 20.38
C ILE A 160 -4.40 10.58 20.57
N ILE A 161 -3.77 11.44 19.75
CA ILE A 161 -3.91 12.90 19.84
C ILE A 161 -5.37 13.31 19.67
N ALA A 162 -6.10 12.70 18.73
CA ALA A 162 -7.49 13.04 18.48
C ALA A 162 -8.46 12.59 19.60
N ARG A 163 -8.04 11.67 20.48
CA ARG A 163 -8.86 11.13 21.58
C ARG A 163 -8.45 11.62 22.97
N ARG A 164 -7.31 12.32 23.09
CA ARG A 164 -6.81 12.82 24.36
C ARG A 164 -7.76 13.86 24.96
N ASP A 165 -8.29 13.56 26.14
CA ASP A 165 -8.84 14.58 27.05
C ASP A 165 -7.67 15.13 27.91
N THR A 166 -7.64 16.44 28.15
CA THR A 166 -6.54 17.11 28.87
C THR A 166 -6.54 16.68 30.34
N GLY A 167 -5.68 15.74 30.75
CA GLY A 167 -5.53 15.38 32.18
C GLY A 167 -5.05 13.96 32.52
N SER A 168 -4.91 13.03 31.58
CA SER A 168 -4.42 11.67 31.85
C SER A 168 -2.90 11.61 32.05
N GLY A 169 -2.38 10.77 32.96
CA GLY A 169 -0.93 10.63 33.19
C GLY A 169 -0.16 9.90 32.08
N VAL A 170 -0.78 9.73 30.91
CA VAL A 170 -0.23 9.15 29.68
C VAL A 170 0.64 10.17 28.91
N ASP A 171 0.65 11.42 29.36
CA ASP A 171 1.25 12.57 28.67
C ASP A 171 2.77 12.43 28.45
N LEU A 172 3.52 11.86 29.41
CA LEU A 172 4.98 11.71 29.27
C LEU A 172 5.39 10.68 28.21
N VAL A 173 4.74 9.51 28.19
CA VAL A 173 5.05 8.44 27.21
C VAL A 173 4.66 8.89 25.81
N LEU A 174 3.51 9.56 25.68
CA LEU A 174 3.11 10.17 24.40
C LEU A 174 4.12 11.23 23.97
N LYS A 175 4.59 12.11 24.87
CA LYS A 175 5.62 13.11 24.56
C LYS A 175 6.89 12.45 24.00
N LYS A 176 7.41 11.41 24.67
CA LYS A 176 8.57 10.63 24.21
C LYS A 176 8.32 10.05 22.80
N ALA A 177 7.14 9.46 22.57
CA ALA A 177 6.78 8.92 21.27
C ALA A 177 6.71 10.00 20.17
N LEU A 178 6.13 11.18 20.44
CA LEU A 178 6.03 12.26 19.46
C LEU A 178 7.39 12.90 19.12
N ILE A 179 8.28 13.02 20.10
CA ILE A 179 9.66 13.48 19.85
C ILE A 179 10.37 12.48 18.92
N LEU A 180 10.27 11.19 19.24
CA LEU A 180 10.86 10.13 18.42
C LEU A 180 10.24 10.05 17.02
N GLU A 181 8.93 10.28 16.88
CA GLU A 181 8.26 10.39 15.59
C GLU A 181 8.91 11.48 14.72
N ASN A 182 9.08 12.69 15.27
CA ASN A 182 9.68 13.80 14.55
C ASN A 182 11.13 13.48 14.13
N GLU A 183 11.95 12.91 15.03
CA GLU A 183 13.31 12.46 14.69
C GLU A 183 13.33 11.49 13.51
N LEU A 184 12.44 10.50 13.52
CA LEU A 184 12.36 9.47 12.48
C LEU A 184 11.87 10.04 11.14
N VAL A 185 10.90 10.95 11.16
CA VAL A 185 10.42 11.64 9.96
C VAL A 185 11.54 12.49 9.34
N ASP A 186 12.31 13.20 10.16
CA ASP A 186 13.46 13.99 9.68
C ASP A 186 14.57 13.11 9.10
N LEU A 187 14.83 11.95 9.71
CA LEU A 187 15.77 10.96 9.17
C LEU A 187 15.33 10.46 7.79
N VAL A 188 14.05 10.08 7.62
CA VAL A 188 13.52 9.62 6.33
C VAL A 188 13.59 10.74 5.29
N LEU A 189 13.26 11.98 5.66
CA LEU A 189 13.36 13.14 4.77
C LEU A 189 14.81 13.40 4.32
N GLY A 190 15.78 13.21 5.22
CA GLY A 190 17.20 13.30 4.91
C GLY A 190 17.68 12.22 3.95
N ASP A 191 17.22 10.98 4.11
CA ASP A 191 17.61 9.84 3.27
C ASP A 191 17.15 10.00 1.82
N VAL A 192 15.89 10.42 1.59
CA VAL A 192 15.33 10.56 0.23
C VAL A 192 15.93 11.70 -0.60
N SER A 193 16.62 12.65 0.04
CA SER A 193 17.28 13.75 -0.66
C SER A 193 18.43 13.30 -1.58
N LYS A 194 18.88 12.05 -1.44
CA LYS A 194 20.06 11.48 -2.12
C LYS A 194 19.74 10.49 -3.24
N LEU A 195 18.45 10.28 -3.55
CA LEU A 195 18.02 9.27 -4.52
C LEU A 195 18.36 9.66 -5.97
N GLU A 196 18.85 8.71 -6.76
CA GLU A 196 19.08 8.86 -8.20
C GLU A 196 17.75 8.75 -8.97
N ARG A 197 17.61 9.56 -10.02
CA ARG A 197 16.39 9.72 -10.83
C ARG A 197 16.73 9.48 -12.30
N GLY A 198 15.76 9.04 -13.08
CA GLY A 198 15.95 8.84 -14.52
C GLY A 198 14.62 8.75 -15.26
N GLU A 199 14.66 9.02 -16.56
CA GLU A 199 13.50 8.80 -17.42
C GLU A 199 13.31 7.30 -17.67
N PRO A 200 12.08 6.77 -17.60
CA PRO A 200 11.81 5.42 -18.06
C PRO A 200 12.13 5.32 -19.56
N GLU A 201 12.90 4.31 -19.96
CA GLU A 201 13.10 4.03 -21.38
C GLU A 201 11.75 3.73 -22.03
N ASN A 202 11.37 4.56 -23.00
CA ASN A 202 10.18 4.33 -23.80
C ASN A 202 10.60 3.93 -25.22
N LYS A 203 10.90 2.65 -25.41
CA LYS A 203 11.23 2.12 -26.74
C LYS A 203 9.93 1.92 -27.52
N LYS A 204 9.72 2.74 -28.55
CA LYS A 204 8.74 2.43 -29.60
C LYS A 204 9.31 1.30 -30.44
N GLU A 205 8.91 0.08 -30.13
CA GLU A 205 9.19 -1.06 -30.99
C GLU A 205 8.04 -1.22 -31.99
N ASN A 206 8.37 -1.18 -33.27
CA ASN A 206 7.42 -1.49 -34.32
C ASN A 206 7.37 -3.03 -34.43
N CYS A 207 6.53 -3.65 -33.61
CA CYS A 207 6.40 -5.10 -33.54
C CYS A 207 5.25 -5.60 -34.43
N GLU A 208 5.46 -6.75 -35.07
CA GLU A 208 4.40 -7.43 -35.80
C GLU A 208 3.27 -7.88 -34.86
N LYS A 209 2.02 -7.79 -35.34
CA LYS A 209 0.85 -8.23 -34.57
C LYS A 209 0.90 -9.75 -34.34
N ARG A 210 0.86 -10.14 -33.07
CA ARG A 210 0.81 -11.52 -32.59
C ARG A 210 -0.34 -11.71 -31.62
N VAL A 211 -1.28 -12.58 -31.99
CA VAL A 211 -2.34 -13.03 -31.07
C VAL A 211 -1.77 -14.11 -30.17
N VAL A 212 -1.93 -13.94 -28.86
CA VAL A 212 -1.44 -14.89 -27.84
C VAL A 212 -2.59 -15.84 -27.50
N GLU A 213 -2.65 -16.98 -28.20
CA GLU A 213 -3.79 -17.91 -28.18
C GLU A 213 -4.18 -18.37 -26.76
N ASN A 214 -3.21 -18.61 -25.88
CA ASN A 214 -3.44 -19.10 -24.52
C ASN A 214 -3.62 -17.98 -23.47
N LEU A 215 -4.02 -16.77 -23.89
CA LEU A 215 -4.13 -15.60 -23.03
C LEU A 215 -5.51 -14.94 -23.13
N GLY A 216 -6.24 -14.96 -22.01
CA GLY A 216 -7.37 -14.10 -21.73
C GLY A 216 -6.98 -12.87 -20.89
N MET A 217 -7.83 -11.85 -20.82
CA MET A 217 -7.66 -10.74 -19.87
C MET A 217 -8.99 -10.33 -19.24
N PHE A 218 -8.92 -9.90 -17.98
CA PHE A 218 -9.97 -9.15 -17.30
C PHE A 218 -9.67 -7.66 -17.37
N LEU A 219 -10.59 -6.88 -17.91
CA LEU A 219 -10.51 -5.43 -17.86
C LEU A 219 -11.68 -4.87 -17.04
N GLN A 220 -11.39 -3.81 -16.30
CA GLN A 220 -12.35 -2.93 -15.61
C GLN A 220 -11.99 -1.49 -15.93
N ALA A 221 -12.90 -0.54 -15.75
CA ALA A 221 -12.67 0.89 -16.01
C ALA A 221 -11.65 1.51 -15.03
N THR A 222 -10.36 1.28 -15.27
CA THR A 222 -9.23 1.70 -14.41
C THR A 222 -8.02 2.06 -15.25
N HIS A 223 -7.20 3.00 -14.77
CA HIS A 223 -5.93 3.36 -15.41
C HIS A 223 -5.02 2.16 -15.64
N ARG A 224 -5.01 1.17 -14.73
CA ARG A 224 -4.24 -0.06 -14.88
C ARG A 224 -4.71 -0.90 -16.06
N SER A 225 -6.02 -1.08 -16.24
CA SER A 225 -6.57 -1.81 -17.40
C SER A 225 -6.20 -1.11 -18.71
N LYS A 226 -6.33 0.22 -18.76
CA LYS A 226 -5.93 1.02 -19.93
C LYS A 226 -4.45 0.84 -20.24
N ALA A 227 -3.58 1.00 -19.25
CA ALA A 227 -2.14 0.87 -19.42
C ALA A 227 -1.73 -0.55 -19.85
N TYR A 228 -2.34 -1.59 -19.27
CA TYR A 228 -2.05 -2.98 -19.63
C TYR A 228 -2.41 -3.25 -21.09
N LEU A 229 -3.65 -2.95 -21.47
CA LEU A 229 -4.13 -3.23 -22.82
C LEU A 229 -3.36 -2.42 -23.87
N GLN A 230 -3.24 -1.09 -23.68
CA GLN A 230 -2.57 -0.23 -24.66
C GLN A 230 -1.09 -0.58 -24.79
N ASN A 231 -0.41 -0.95 -23.70
CA ASN A 231 1.00 -1.30 -23.77
C ASN A 231 1.26 -2.66 -24.44
N LEU A 232 0.38 -3.65 -24.22
CA LEU A 232 0.47 -4.92 -24.95
C LEU A 232 0.26 -4.70 -26.46
N ILE A 233 -0.77 -3.93 -26.85
CA ILE A 233 -1.03 -3.55 -28.24
C ILE A 233 0.20 -2.86 -28.86
N ARG A 234 0.81 -1.93 -28.13
CA ARG A 234 2.02 -1.22 -28.55
C ARG A 234 3.20 -2.15 -28.83
N HIS A 235 3.32 -3.25 -28.09
CA HIS A 235 4.33 -4.29 -28.30
C HIS A 235 3.91 -5.37 -29.31
N GLY A 236 2.81 -5.18 -30.04
CA GLY A 236 2.31 -6.17 -30.99
C GLY A 236 1.70 -7.40 -30.34
N LEU A 237 1.45 -7.40 -29.02
CA LEU A 237 0.91 -8.53 -28.27
C LEU A 237 -0.58 -8.35 -28.03
N TYR A 238 -1.40 -9.25 -28.57
CA TYR A 238 -2.85 -9.16 -28.50
C TYR A 238 -3.38 -10.35 -27.72
N PRO A 239 -4.14 -10.15 -26.63
CA PRO A 239 -4.82 -11.26 -25.96
C PRO A 239 -5.82 -11.90 -26.94
N ASN A 240 -6.01 -13.21 -26.81
CA ASN A 240 -6.97 -13.93 -27.64
C ASN A 240 -8.42 -13.52 -27.32
N TYR A 241 -8.68 -13.21 -26.05
CA TYR A 241 -10.01 -12.83 -25.60
C TYR A 241 -9.97 -11.91 -24.37
N VAL A 242 -11.00 -11.07 -24.24
CA VAL A 242 -11.14 -10.15 -23.11
C VAL A 242 -12.53 -10.23 -22.49
N ILE A 243 -12.58 -10.27 -21.16
CA ILE A 243 -13.79 -10.06 -20.38
C ILE A 243 -13.74 -8.64 -19.83
N LEU A 244 -14.62 -7.78 -20.34
CA LEU A 244 -14.80 -6.41 -19.87
C LEU A 244 -15.86 -6.40 -18.76
N LEU A 245 -15.41 -6.27 -17.52
CA LEU A 245 -16.26 -6.20 -16.35
C LEU A 245 -16.77 -4.77 -16.14
N GLU A 246 -18.08 -4.59 -16.22
CA GLU A 246 -18.75 -3.32 -15.92
C GLU A 246 -19.44 -3.40 -14.55
N ASP A 247 -18.96 -2.60 -13.60
CA ASP A 247 -19.52 -2.47 -12.25
C ASP A 247 -20.47 -1.26 -12.22
N PRO A 248 -21.80 -1.47 -12.09
CA PRO A 248 -22.78 -0.37 -12.08
C PRO A 248 -22.55 0.64 -10.95
N ASP A 249 -21.93 0.21 -9.84
CA ASP A 249 -21.70 1.04 -8.65
C ASP A 249 -20.36 1.78 -8.69
N LYS A 250 -19.47 1.42 -9.63
CA LYS A 250 -18.14 2.02 -9.78
C LYS A 250 -17.91 2.48 -11.22
N PRO A 251 -18.36 3.70 -11.58
CA PRO A 251 -18.12 4.25 -12.90
C PRO A 251 -16.62 4.46 -13.17
N SER A 252 -16.29 4.65 -14.44
CA SER A 252 -14.95 4.97 -14.93
C SER A 252 -14.21 5.98 -14.05
N GLU A 253 -12.92 5.74 -13.80
CA GLU A 253 -12.05 6.77 -13.24
C GLU A 253 -12.09 8.03 -14.13
N ASN A 254 -12.58 9.14 -13.57
CA ASN A 254 -12.70 10.43 -14.25
C ASN A 254 -11.33 11.10 -14.42
N LEU A 255 -11.14 11.74 -15.57
CA LEU A 255 -9.86 12.21 -16.08
C LEU A 255 -9.64 13.72 -15.93
N ASP A 256 -10.59 14.44 -15.35
CA ASP A 256 -10.67 15.91 -15.42
C ASP A 256 -9.49 16.67 -14.77
N SER A 257 -8.50 15.96 -14.19
CA SER A 257 -7.37 16.54 -13.46
C SER A 257 -5.96 16.18 -13.97
N LEU A 258 -5.80 15.31 -14.98
CA LEU A 258 -4.47 14.87 -15.40
C LEU A 258 -3.88 15.75 -16.53
N PRO A 259 -2.60 16.21 -16.43
CA PRO A 259 -1.95 16.98 -17.49
C PRO A 259 -1.77 16.12 -18.75
N LYS A 260 -2.25 16.61 -19.89
CA LYS A 260 -2.24 15.88 -21.18
C LYS A 260 -0.85 15.59 -21.75
N SER A 261 0.19 16.33 -21.36
CA SER A 261 1.48 16.32 -22.10
C SER A 261 2.46 15.22 -21.70
N SER A 262 2.39 14.68 -20.48
CA SER A 262 3.34 13.66 -19.99
C SER A 262 2.76 12.23 -19.98
N SER A 263 1.44 12.08 -19.82
CA SER A 263 0.77 10.77 -19.83
C SER A 263 0.78 10.10 -21.20
N ASP A 264 0.55 10.87 -22.27
CA ASP A 264 0.36 10.35 -23.63
C ASP A 264 1.61 9.66 -24.21
N ILE A 265 2.78 9.91 -23.61
CA ILE A 265 4.03 9.22 -23.93
C ILE A 265 4.00 7.78 -23.41
N LEU A 266 3.40 7.54 -22.23
CA LEU A 266 3.38 6.24 -21.56
C LEU A 266 2.17 5.39 -21.98
N PHE A 267 0.96 5.93 -21.81
CA PHE A 267 -0.31 5.39 -22.33
C PHE A 267 -1.36 6.49 -22.28
N ASN A 268 -2.41 6.42 -23.11
CA ASN A 268 -3.44 7.44 -23.15
C ASN A 268 -4.59 7.10 -22.18
N PRO A 269 -4.69 7.76 -21.01
CA PRO A 269 -5.72 7.45 -20.03
C PRO A 269 -7.12 7.92 -20.49
N ALA A 270 -7.21 8.78 -21.50
CA ALA A 270 -8.46 9.27 -22.07
C ALA A 270 -9.15 8.30 -23.03
N ILE A 271 -8.41 7.33 -23.58
CA ILE A 271 -9.00 6.26 -24.39
C ILE A 271 -9.50 5.17 -23.44
N SER A 272 -10.80 4.84 -23.54
CA SER A 272 -11.38 3.77 -22.73
C SER A 272 -10.84 2.39 -23.14
N GLU A 273 -10.94 1.43 -22.23
CA GLU A 273 -10.61 0.03 -22.47
C GLU A 273 -11.42 -0.50 -23.65
N LYS A 274 -12.73 -0.25 -23.66
CA LYS A 274 -13.65 -0.63 -24.75
C LYS A 274 -13.21 -0.06 -26.10
N LYS A 275 -12.89 1.24 -26.16
CA LYS A 275 -12.43 1.87 -27.41
C LYS A 275 -11.10 1.27 -27.88
N SER A 276 -10.19 0.99 -26.95
CA SER A 276 -8.91 0.34 -27.25
C SER A 276 -9.11 -1.08 -27.82
N LEU A 277 -10.07 -1.85 -27.31
CA LEU A 277 -10.42 -3.18 -27.83
C LEU A 277 -11.01 -3.10 -29.25
N GLU A 278 -11.94 -2.18 -29.46
CA GLU A 278 -12.60 -1.96 -30.76
C GLU A 278 -11.60 -1.55 -31.84
N ASP A 279 -10.71 -0.59 -31.54
CA ASP A 279 -9.67 -0.13 -32.47
C ASP A 279 -8.65 -1.23 -32.82
N ALA A 280 -8.34 -2.09 -31.85
CA ALA A 280 -7.39 -3.18 -32.01
C ALA A 280 -8.00 -4.43 -32.69
N GLY A 281 -9.32 -4.49 -32.80
CA GLY A 281 -10.06 -5.66 -33.26
C GLY A 281 -9.87 -6.87 -32.33
N ILE A 282 -9.80 -6.65 -31.02
CA ILE A 282 -9.66 -7.71 -30.01
C ILE A 282 -11.05 -8.24 -29.64
N PRO A 283 -11.32 -9.55 -29.74
CA PRO A 283 -12.59 -10.13 -29.30
C PRO A 283 -12.83 -9.93 -27.80
N TYR A 284 -14.03 -9.51 -27.44
CA TYR A 284 -14.41 -9.32 -26.04
C TYR A 284 -15.89 -9.59 -25.77
N GLU A 285 -16.22 -9.88 -24.51
CA GLU A 285 -17.58 -9.80 -23.97
C GLU A 285 -17.67 -8.80 -22.83
N VAL A 286 -18.86 -8.23 -22.64
CA VAL A 286 -19.17 -7.37 -21.49
C VAL A 286 -19.94 -8.18 -20.48
N VAL A 287 -19.44 -8.24 -19.24
CA VAL A 287 -20.10 -8.90 -18.12
C VAL A 287 -20.41 -7.86 -17.06
N ILE A 288 -21.69 -7.65 -16.77
CA ILE A 288 -22.14 -6.76 -15.72
C ILE A 288 -22.02 -7.51 -14.38
N ALA A 289 -21.14 -7.03 -13.50
CA ALA A 289 -20.86 -7.66 -12.22
C ALA A 289 -20.27 -6.66 -11.22
N ASN A 290 -20.55 -6.84 -9.94
CA ASN A 290 -20.03 -5.99 -8.87
C ASN A 290 -18.61 -6.41 -8.46
N SER A 291 -18.24 -7.66 -8.77
CA SER A 291 -16.96 -8.24 -8.44
C SER A 291 -16.53 -9.28 -9.47
N CYS A 292 -15.21 -9.43 -9.65
CA CYS A 292 -14.65 -10.56 -10.40
C CYS A 292 -14.95 -11.93 -9.77
N ASN A 293 -15.47 -11.94 -8.55
CA ASN A 293 -15.85 -13.14 -7.81
C ASN A 293 -17.31 -13.56 -8.02
N ASP A 294 -18.11 -12.76 -8.73
CA ASP A 294 -19.51 -13.08 -8.96
C ASP A 294 -19.61 -14.35 -9.85
N LEU A 295 -20.60 -15.21 -9.56
CA LEU A 295 -20.72 -16.52 -10.21
C LEU A 295 -20.72 -16.44 -11.75
N ASN A 296 -21.41 -15.44 -12.31
CA ASN A 296 -21.45 -15.21 -13.75
C ASN A 296 -20.05 -14.92 -14.35
N VAL A 297 -19.18 -14.22 -13.62
CA VAL A 297 -17.80 -13.98 -14.03
C VAL A 297 -16.98 -15.27 -13.96
N VAL A 298 -17.13 -16.05 -12.88
CA VAL A 298 -16.43 -17.34 -12.72
C VAL A 298 -16.80 -18.30 -13.84
N GLU A 299 -18.09 -18.40 -14.17
CA GLU A 299 -18.59 -19.24 -15.27
C GLU A 299 -18.11 -18.76 -16.63
N ALA A 300 -18.18 -17.44 -16.91
CA ALA A 300 -17.68 -16.87 -18.15
C ALA A 300 -16.22 -17.25 -18.41
N VAL A 301 -15.38 -17.14 -17.37
CA VAL A 301 -13.95 -17.48 -17.42
C VAL A 301 -13.73 -18.98 -17.52
N GLY A 302 -14.50 -19.78 -16.77
CA GLY A 302 -14.40 -21.24 -16.81
C GLY A 302 -14.70 -21.83 -18.19
N ASN A 303 -15.60 -21.19 -18.95
CA ASN A 303 -16.01 -21.61 -20.30
C ASN A 303 -15.00 -21.24 -21.41
N ARG A 304 -13.95 -20.47 -21.07
CA ARG A 304 -12.91 -20.07 -22.00
C ARG A 304 -11.86 -21.17 -22.20
N SER A 305 -11.27 -21.25 -23.39
CA SER A 305 -10.22 -22.23 -23.69
C SER A 305 -8.85 -21.81 -23.15
N GLU A 306 -8.66 -20.50 -22.93
CA GLU A 306 -7.42 -19.93 -22.40
C GLU A 306 -7.14 -20.44 -20.98
N ASP A 307 -5.90 -20.85 -20.72
CA ASP A 307 -5.43 -21.29 -19.40
C ASP A 307 -5.01 -20.11 -18.52
N TYR A 308 -4.52 -19.03 -19.13
CA TYR A 308 -4.00 -17.86 -18.44
C TYR A 308 -4.91 -16.65 -18.62
N PHE A 309 -5.16 -15.93 -17.52
CA PHE A 309 -5.88 -14.67 -17.53
C PHE A 309 -5.08 -13.58 -16.83
N VAL A 310 -4.88 -12.43 -17.48
CA VAL A 310 -4.34 -11.25 -16.79
C VAL A 310 -5.44 -10.54 -16.03
N PHE A 311 -5.20 -10.26 -14.75
CA PHE A 311 -6.10 -9.46 -13.93
C PHE A 311 -5.58 -8.03 -13.75
N SER A 312 -6.28 -7.04 -14.34
CA SER A 312 -6.00 -5.60 -14.14
C SER A 312 -7.05 -4.89 -13.29
N GLY A 313 -8.05 -5.62 -12.80
CA GLY A 313 -9.20 -5.10 -12.05
C GLY A 313 -8.95 -4.83 -10.55
N ARG A 314 -9.92 -4.24 -9.87
CA ARG A 314 -9.90 -3.98 -8.42
C ARG A 314 -10.47 -5.17 -7.65
N GLY A 315 -10.12 -5.24 -6.37
CA GLY A 315 -10.72 -6.18 -5.43
C GLY A 315 -9.79 -7.32 -5.04
N ILE A 316 -10.27 -8.16 -4.13
CA ILE A 316 -9.56 -9.34 -3.64
C ILE A 316 -10.17 -10.55 -4.34
N LEU A 317 -9.35 -11.31 -5.06
CA LEU A 317 -9.77 -12.51 -5.77
C LEU A 317 -9.97 -13.65 -4.78
N LYS A 318 -11.06 -14.39 -4.95
CA LYS A 318 -11.41 -15.55 -4.12
C LYS A 318 -12.14 -16.59 -4.95
N GLU A 319 -13.41 -16.34 -5.26
CA GLU A 319 -14.27 -17.29 -5.97
C GLU A 319 -13.80 -17.51 -7.42
N ILE A 320 -13.14 -16.51 -8.03
CA ILE A 320 -12.61 -16.61 -9.38
C ILE A 320 -11.58 -17.73 -9.58
N PHE A 321 -10.89 -18.15 -8.52
CA PHE A 321 -9.95 -19.27 -8.60
C PHE A 321 -10.66 -20.60 -8.91
N ASN A 322 -11.97 -20.70 -8.66
CA ASN A 322 -12.77 -21.88 -9.01
C ASN A 322 -12.96 -22.05 -10.52
N ALA A 323 -12.65 -21.04 -11.33
CA ALA A 323 -12.67 -21.16 -12.80
C ALA A 323 -11.58 -22.09 -13.35
N GLY A 324 -10.63 -22.53 -12.52
CA GLY A 324 -9.56 -23.45 -12.91
C GLY A 324 -8.49 -22.81 -13.81
N LYS A 325 -8.42 -21.47 -13.84
CA LYS A 325 -7.48 -20.70 -14.66
C LYS A 325 -6.32 -20.17 -13.83
N LYS A 326 -5.17 -19.97 -14.49
CA LYS A 326 -4.00 -19.30 -13.90
C LYS A 326 -4.14 -17.79 -14.07
N ILE A 327 -4.19 -17.06 -12.97
CA ILE A 327 -4.39 -15.62 -13.00
C ILE A 327 -3.05 -14.92 -12.85
N ILE A 328 -2.61 -14.19 -13.88
CA ILE A 328 -1.41 -13.37 -13.87
C ILE A 328 -1.75 -11.98 -13.32
N HIS A 329 -0.95 -11.50 -12.37
CA HIS A 329 -1.02 -10.12 -11.89
C HIS A 329 0.38 -9.53 -11.81
N VAL A 330 0.46 -8.20 -11.87
CA VAL A 330 1.71 -7.48 -11.62
C VAL A 330 1.54 -6.63 -10.39
N HIS A 331 2.34 -6.92 -9.36
CA HIS A 331 2.42 -6.19 -8.10
C HIS A 331 3.49 -5.08 -8.21
N PRO A 332 3.27 -3.86 -7.69
CA PRO A 332 4.24 -2.78 -7.80
C PRO A 332 5.16 -2.80 -6.58
N GLY A 333 5.95 -3.87 -6.49
CA GLY A 333 6.94 -4.10 -5.47
C GLY A 333 7.80 -5.29 -5.83
N LYS A 334 9.00 -5.36 -5.25
CA LYS A 334 9.86 -6.54 -5.38
C LYS A 334 9.34 -7.60 -4.40
N LEU A 335 8.78 -8.69 -4.91
CA LEU A 335 8.34 -9.82 -4.10
C LEU A 335 9.50 -10.80 -3.85
N PRO A 336 9.63 -11.39 -2.65
CA PRO A 336 8.74 -11.28 -1.49
C PRO A 336 8.95 -10.05 -0.61
N GLU A 337 9.98 -9.22 -0.84
CA GLU A 337 10.44 -8.17 0.08
C GLU A 337 9.34 -7.14 0.45
N TYR A 338 8.54 -6.74 -0.55
CA TYR A 338 7.47 -5.74 -0.41
C TYR A 338 6.12 -6.31 -0.82
N ARG A 339 5.37 -6.91 0.13
CA ARG A 339 3.99 -7.38 -0.11
C ARG A 339 2.95 -6.36 0.34
N GLY A 340 1.73 -6.45 -0.19
CA GLY A 340 0.58 -5.72 0.31
C GLY A 340 0.33 -4.40 -0.43
N SER A 341 0.18 -3.32 0.31
CA SER A 341 -0.33 -2.05 -0.24
C SER A 341 0.74 -0.97 -0.29
N THR A 342 0.61 -0.03 -1.24
CA THR A 342 1.44 1.19 -1.34
C THR A 342 2.96 0.92 -1.32
N CYS A 343 3.36 -0.29 -1.76
CA CYS A 343 4.74 -0.75 -1.79
C CYS A 343 5.71 0.18 -2.54
N PRO A 344 5.33 0.87 -3.65
CA PRO A 344 6.24 1.78 -4.33
C PRO A 344 6.76 2.91 -3.45
N TYR A 345 5.92 3.43 -2.54
CA TYR A 345 6.36 4.46 -1.61
C TYR A 345 7.31 3.88 -0.56
N TYR A 346 6.98 2.72 0.01
CA TYR A 346 7.89 2.08 0.97
C TYR A 346 9.24 1.73 0.36
N SER A 347 9.29 1.17 -0.86
CA SER A 347 10.55 0.86 -1.52
C SER A 347 11.33 2.12 -1.90
N THR A 348 10.65 3.21 -2.27
CA THR A 348 11.28 4.52 -2.49
C THR A 348 11.94 5.06 -1.21
N LEU A 349 11.20 5.07 -0.10
CA LEU A 349 11.71 5.56 1.19
C LEU A 349 12.82 4.66 1.75
N ALA A 350 12.87 3.39 1.35
CA ALA A 350 13.94 2.45 1.68
C ALA A 350 15.17 2.58 0.76
N ASN A 351 15.13 3.40 -0.29
CA ASN A 351 16.15 3.47 -1.35
C ASN A 351 16.31 2.15 -2.15
N ASP A 352 15.25 1.36 -2.28
CA ASP A 352 15.26 0.11 -3.06
C ASP A 352 14.77 0.32 -4.51
N GLY A 353 14.25 1.51 -4.81
CA GLY A 353 13.78 1.92 -6.13
C GLY A 353 12.34 1.47 -6.44
N TRP A 354 11.94 1.62 -7.70
CA TRP A 354 10.61 1.24 -8.16
C TRP A 354 10.64 -0.13 -8.82
N TRP A 355 9.89 -1.10 -8.27
CA TRP A 355 9.87 -2.46 -8.79
C TRP A 355 8.47 -2.87 -9.18
N CYS A 356 8.38 -3.74 -10.19
CA CYS A 356 7.17 -4.48 -10.48
C CYS A 356 7.50 -5.97 -10.57
N THR A 357 6.66 -6.80 -9.97
CA THR A 357 6.77 -8.26 -10.02
C THR A 357 5.52 -8.83 -10.68
N SER A 358 5.69 -9.53 -11.81
CA SER A 358 4.64 -10.34 -12.42
C SER A 358 4.64 -11.73 -11.77
N PHE A 359 3.47 -12.23 -11.39
CA PHE A 359 3.33 -13.50 -10.67
C PHE A 359 1.97 -14.15 -10.94
N ILE A 360 1.88 -15.45 -10.65
CA ILE A 360 0.62 -16.20 -10.66
C ILE A 360 -0.07 -15.98 -9.32
N MET A 361 -1.25 -15.37 -9.32
CA MET A 361 -2.03 -15.14 -8.10
C MET A 361 -2.48 -16.44 -7.44
N MET A 362 -2.58 -16.38 -6.12
CA MET A 362 -3.21 -17.40 -5.26
C MET A 362 -4.18 -16.69 -4.30
N PRO A 363 -5.00 -17.43 -3.51
CA PRO A 363 -5.89 -16.81 -2.51
C PRO A 363 -5.15 -15.93 -1.50
N GLU A 364 -3.91 -16.28 -1.16
CA GLU A 364 -3.02 -15.46 -0.35
C GLU A 364 -2.46 -14.27 -1.15
N ILE A 365 -2.62 -13.06 -0.58
CA ILE A 365 -2.19 -11.80 -1.20
C ILE A 365 -0.67 -11.80 -1.43
N ASP A 366 -0.27 -11.62 -2.69
CA ASP A 366 1.11 -11.44 -3.15
C ASP A 366 2.10 -12.59 -2.82
N GLN A 367 1.62 -13.81 -2.59
CA GLN A 367 2.45 -14.97 -2.21
C GLN A 367 2.63 -16.02 -3.32
N GLY A 368 2.03 -15.80 -4.48
CA GLY A 368 2.09 -16.76 -5.58
C GLY A 368 3.43 -16.79 -6.34
N GLU A 369 3.59 -17.72 -7.26
CA GLU A 369 4.89 -17.93 -7.92
C GLU A 369 5.26 -16.78 -8.89
N ILE A 370 6.51 -16.32 -8.81
CA ILE A 370 7.03 -15.19 -9.59
C ILE A 370 7.34 -15.64 -11.02
N ILE A 371 6.88 -14.86 -11.99
CA ILE A 371 7.19 -15.02 -13.43
C ILE A 371 8.38 -14.15 -13.83
N SER A 372 8.35 -12.87 -13.45
CA SER A 372 9.39 -11.88 -13.79
C SER A 372 9.39 -10.72 -12.80
N GLN A 373 10.54 -10.05 -12.67
CA GLN A 373 10.71 -8.85 -11.86
C GLN A 373 11.50 -7.81 -12.64
N LYS A 374 11.00 -6.57 -12.65
CA LYS A 374 11.63 -5.47 -13.38
C LYS A 374 11.78 -4.26 -12.47
N LYS A 375 13.00 -3.70 -12.43
CA LYS A 375 13.30 -2.43 -11.76
C LYS A 375 13.13 -1.29 -12.75
N PHE A 376 12.55 -0.20 -12.27
CA PHE A 376 12.36 1.05 -12.99
C PHE A 376 13.05 2.18 -12.24
N PRO A 377 13.42 3.28 -12.93
CA PRO A 377 13.78 4.50 -12.24
C PRO A 377 12.61 5.03 -11.40
N LEU A 378 12.87 6.02 -10.56
CA LEU A 378 11.78 6.71 -9.87
C LEU A 378 10.97 7.59 -10.85
N PRO A 379 9.69 7.88 -10.56
CA PRO A 379 8.92 8.86 -11.31
C PRO A 379 9.67 10.20 -11.38
N PHE A 380 9.46 10.93 -12.48
CA PHE A 380 10.18 12.16 -12.78
C PHE A 380 9.22 13.22 -13.34
N GLY A 381 9.50 14.49 -13.00
CA GLY A 381 8.68 15.63 -13.41
C GLY A 381 7.25 15.56 -12.85
N ASP A 382 6.28 16.05 -13.63
CA ASP A 382 4.87 16.17 -13.21
C ASP A 382 4.04 14.89 -13.48
N ILE A 383 4.69 13.73 -13.64
CA ILE A 383 3.97 12.47 -13.85
C ILE A 383 3.30 12.03 -12.54
N ASP A 384 1.99 11.83 -12.57
CA ASP A 384 1.26 11.26 -11.43
C ASP A 384 1.78 9.83 -11.14
N PRO A 385 2.43 9.60 -9.99
CA PRO A 385 3.06 8.32 -9.69
C PRO A 385 2.03 7.19 -9.50
N THR A 386 0.80 7.52 -9.13
CA THR A 386 -0.25 6.55 -8.79
C THR A 386 -1.14 6.24 -9.99
N ARG A 387 -1.60 7.27 -10.70
CA ARG A 387 -2.60 7.13 -11.76
C ARG A 387 -1.97 6.86 -13.12
N ILE A 388 -0.69 7.20 -13.30
CA ILE A 388 0.02 7.05 -14.58
C ILE A 388 1.24 6.14 -14.42
N TYR A 389 2.20 6.49 -13.56
CA TYR A 389 3.48 5.78 -13.50
C TYR A 389 3.33 4.32 -13.00
N ASP A 390 2.56 4.09 -11.93
CA ASP A 390 2.28 2.74 -11.42
C ASP A 390 1.60 1.84 -12.47
N PRO A 391 0.47 2.23 -13.10
CA PRO A 391 -0.10 1.49 -14.23
C PRO A 391 0.89 1.18 -15.36
N PHE A 392 1.70 2.16 -15.77
CA PHE A 392 2.66 2.01 -16.86
C PHE A 392 3.78 1.02 -16.52
N THR A 393 4.47 1.20 -15.39
CA THR A 393 5.57 0.31 -14.99
C THR A 393 5.10 -1.13 -14.80
N ARG A 394 3.88 -1.32 -14.29
CA ARG A 394 3.26 -2.65 -14.19
C ARG A 394 2.94 -3.23 -15.56
N SER A 395 2.45 -2.44 -16.51
CA SER A 395 2.20 -2.92 -17.87
C SER A 395 3.51 -3.28 -18.59
N GLU A 396 4.58 -2.54 -18.36
CA GLU A 396 5.93 -2.85 -18.88
C GLU A 396 6.49 -4.16 -18.33
N ALA A 397 6.29 -4.45 -17.05
CA ALA A 397 6.67 -5.74 -16.47
C ALA A 397 5.77 -6.89 -16.94
N LEU A 398 4.50 -6.62 -17.28
CA LEU A 398 3.59 -7.62 -17.84
C LEU A 398 4.06 -8.14 -19.21
N VAL A 399 4.63 -7.27 -20.05
CA VAL A 399 5.08 -7.61 -21.42
C VAL A 399 5.99 -8.83 -21.43
N GLU A 400 6.95 -8.92 -20.49
CA GLU A 400 7.85 -10.08 -20.38
C GLU A 400 7.11 -11.41 -20.14
N SER A 401 6.03 -11.37 -19.37
CA SER A 401 5.21 -12.55 -19.08
C SER A 401 4.37 -12.96 -20.29
N VAL A 402 3.83 -11.98 -21.01
CA VAL A 402 3.03 -12.22 -22.22
C VAL A 402 3.91 -12.68 -23.39
N LEU A 403 5.14 -12.19 -23.50
CA LEU A 403 6.11 -12.68 -24.47
C LEU A 403 6.40 -14.18 -24.28
N GLN A 404 6.60 -14.64 -23.04
CA GLN A 404 6.78 -16.07 -22.75
C GLN A 404 5.57 -16.92 -23.18
N LEU A 405 4.35 -16.44 -22.92
CA LEU A 405 3.12 -17.10 -23.36
C LEU A 405 3.03 -17.13 -24.88
N ALA A 406 3.38 -16.03 -25.54
CA ALA A 406 3.35 -15.95 -26.98
C ALA A 406 4.33 -16.96 -27.58
N ASP A 407 5.54 -17.08 -27.03
CA ASP A 407 6.62 -17.95 -27.51
C ASP A 407 6.44 -19.44 -27.22
N SER A 408 5.86 -19.78 -26.08
CA SER A 408 5.85 -21.16 -25.60
C SER A 408 4.48 -21.67 -25.13
N GLY A 409 3.45 -20.82 -25.13
CA GLY A 409 2.13 -21.12 -24.58
C GLY A 409 2.08 -21.23 -23.05
N MET A 410 3.22 -21.02 -22.37
CA MET A 410 3.37 -21.15 -20.92
C MET A 410 4.30 -20.08 -20.34
N VAL A 411 4.22 -19.85 -19.04
CA VAL A 411 5.18 -19.01 -18.30
C VAL A 411 6.07 -19.88 -17.42
N LYS A 412 7.34 -19.49 -17.29
CA LYS A 412 8.24 -20.06 -16.28
C LYS A 412 8.01 -19.34 -14.95
N THR A 413 8.00 -20.09 -13.86
CA THR A 413 7.74 -19.57 -12.53
C THR A 413 8.81 -19.99 -11.52
N SER A 414 8.92 -19.24 -10.44
CA SER A 414 9.77 -19.53 -9.29
C SER A 414 9.03 -19.29 -7.98
N LYS A 415 9.26 -20.14 -6.99
CA LYS A 415 8.62 -20.02 -5.67
C LYS A 415 9.26 -18.89 -4.86
N GLN A 416 8.44 -18.16 -4.12
CA GLN A 416 8.90 -17.14 -3.17
C GLN A 416 9.41 -17.78 -1.87
N ASN A 417 10.41 -17.17 -1.24
CA ASN A 417 10.72 -17.43 0.17
C ASN A 417 9.88 -16.52 1.07
N LEU A 418 8.80 -17.05 1.64
CA LEU A 418 7.82 -16.24 2.37
C LEU A 418 8.37 -15.63 3.67
N ASP A 419 9.46 -16.19 4.21
CA ASP A 419 10.13 -15.70 5.43
C ASP A 419 10.95 -14.42 5.21
N GLU A 420 11.32 -14.11 3.95
CA GLU A 420 12.17 -12.96 3.62
C GLU A 420 11.39 -11.64 3.51
N GLY A 421 10.09 -11.69 3.25
CA GLY A 421 9.24 -10.52 3.00
C GLY A 421 8.68 -9.78 4.21
N VAL A 422 8.20 -8.55 3.99
CA VAL A 422 7.37 -7.77 4.92
C VAL A 422 5.99 -7.52 4.29
N ASP A 423 4.93 -7.66 5.09
CA ASP A 423 3.59 -7.25 4.69
C ASP A 423 3.41 -5.76 5.00
N TYR A 424 3.30 -4.95 3.95
CA TYR A 424 3.04 -3.52 4.06
C TYR A 424 1.55 -3.21 3.92
N TYR A 425 1.09 -2.24 4.71
CA TYR A 425 -0.27 -1.70 4.66
C TYR A 425 -0.24 -0.28 4.12
N VAL A 426 -1.42 0.26 3.76
CA VAL A 426 -1.55 1.61 3.20
C VAL A 426 -0.72 2.61 3.99
N ILE A 427 0.19 3.29 3.30
CA ILE A 427 1.17 4.17 3.91
C ILE A 427 0.53 5.38 4.59
N HIS A 428 1.19 5.91 5.63
CA HIS A 428 0.77 7.16 6.24
C HIS A 428 1.05 8.37 5.32
N PRO A 429 0.15 9.36 5.22
CA PRO A 429 0.30 10.55 4.36
C PRO A 429 1.61 11.33 4.49
N VAL A 430 2.18 11.44 5.70
CA VAL A 430 3.51 12.06 5.90
C VAL A 430 4.59 11.34 5.10
N LEU A 431 4.60 10.01 5.15
CA LEU A 431 5.57 9.21 4.43
C LEU A 431 5.26 9.19 2.92
N GLU A 432 3.98 9.16 2.54
CA GLU A 432 3.56 9.30 1.14
C GLU A 432 4.01 10.63 0.54
N PHE A 433 3.83 11.73 1.28
CA PHE A 433 4.26 13.06 0.89
C PHE A 433 5.78 13.10 0.70
N ILE A 434 6.55 12.61 1.68
CA ILE A 434 8.01 12.57 1.58
C ILE A 434 8.47 11.77 0.35
N ALA A 435 7.83 10.62 0.08
CA ALA A 435 8.11 9.83 -1.11
C ALA A 435 7.79 10.62 -2.39
N LYS A 436 6.61 11.26 -2.47
CA LYS A 436 6.20 12.07 -3.64
C LYS A 436 7.10 13.28 -3.88
N GLU A 437 7.49 13.98 -2.82
CA GLU A 437 8.43 15.12 -2.92
C GLU A 437 9.81 14.68 -3.38
N SER A 438 10.22 13.44 -3.07
CA SER A 438 11.47 12.90 -3.59
C SER A 438 11.48 12.77 -5.13
N TYR A 439 10.31 12.69 -5.77
CA TYR A 439 10.17 12.61 -7.23
C TYR A 439 10.27 13.98 -7.92
N LYS A 440 9.87 15.07 -7.24
CA LYS A 440 9.82 16.43 -7.80
C LYS A 440 11.17 17.17 -7.79
N ARG A 441 12.08 16.79 -6.90
CA ARG A 441 13.34 17.53 -6.68
C ARG A 441 14.31 17.33 -7.86
N PHE A 442 14.71 18.44 -8.48
CA PHE A 442 15.83 18.58 -9.41
C PHE A 442 16.98 19.33 -8.77
#